data_AF-A0A561UWH2-F1
#
_entry.id   AF-A0A561UWH2-F1
#
_cell.length_a   1.000
_cell.length_b   1.000
_cell.length_c   1.000
_cell.angle_alpha   90.00
_cell.angle_beta   90.00
_cell.angle_gamma   90.00
#
_symmetry.space_group_name_H-M   'P 1'
#
loop_
_entity.id
_entity.type
_entity.pdbx_description
1 polymer ?
#
loop_
_entity_poly.entity_id
_entity_poly.type
_entity_poly.pdbx_seq_one_letter_code
_entity_poly.pdbx_strand_id
1 'polypeptide(L)'
;MSPHGSHRRDACDLLVADLVVQALAEQGLPAPDAGELVGNTELRSLDLALLGLSSLDWIALASRIEDAIGTEIPDRVLVRAESRCVAGWGEAVFAARTAHENEKTHGRKGWEE
;
A
#
# COMPACT_ATOMS: atom_id res chain seq x y z
N MET A 1 3.30 20.39 16.70
CA MET A 1 3.22 19.56 15.48
C MET A 1 3.35 18.12 15.93
N SER A 2 2.28 17.33 15.88
CA SER A 2 2.31 15.95 16.37
C SER A 2 3.09 15.06 15.39
N PRO A 3 4.21 14.43 15.78
CA PRO A 3 5.09 13.68 14.87
C PRO A 3 4.53 12.29 14.48
N HIS A 4 3.26 12.02 14.76
CA HIS A 4 2.68 10.67 14.69
C HIS A 4 2.09 10.33 13.32
N GLY A 5 1.90 11.33 12.44
CA GLY A 5 1.31 11.15 11.12
C GLY A 5 2.27 10.60 10.06
N SER A 6 3.55 10.98 10.11
CA SER A 6 4.56 10.53 9.14
C SER A 6 4.91 9.06 9.34
N HIS A 7 5.14 8.65 10.59
CA HIS A 7 5.60 7.29 10.91
C HIS A 7 4.61 6.19 10.53
N ARG A 8 3.29 6.44 10.67
CA ARG A 8 2.25 5.48 10.23
C ARG A 8 2.18 5.39 8.71
N ARG A 9 2.42 6.50 8.02
CA ARG A 9 2.40 6.56 6.56
C ARG A 9 3.62 5.87 5.98
N ASP A 10 4.80 6.14 6.53
CA ASP A 10 6.05 5.48 6.14
C ASP A 10 5.98 3.95 6.33
N ALA A 11 5.28 3.47 7.38
CA ALA A 11 5.05 2.04 7.58
C ALA A 11 4.08 1.42 6.55
N CYS A 12 3.14 2.20 6.00
CA CYS A 12 2.26 1.72 4.92
C CYS A 12 3.04 1.65 3.61
N ASP A 13 3.85 2.66 3.32
CA ASP A 13 4.71 2.68 2.14
C ASP A 13 5.75 1.56 2.17
N LEU A 14 6.34 1.27 3.35
CA LEU A 14 7.29 0.17 3.51
C LEU A 14 6.63 -1.20 3.29
N LEU A 15 5.43 -1.43 3.82
CA LEU A 15 4.67 -2.66 3.55
C LEU A 15 4.44 -2.86 2.05
N VAL A 16 4.04 -1.80 1.35
CA VAL A 16 3.83 -1.84 -0.10
C VAL A 16 5.15 -2.13 -0.81
N ALA A 17 6.23 -1.43 -0.45
CA ALA A 17 7.54 -1.61 -1.06
C ALA A 17 8.06 -3.04 -0.89
N ASP A 18 7.96 -3.62 0.32
CA ASP A 18 8.35 -5.01 0.60
C ASP A 18 7.60 -6.00 -0.31
N LEU A 19 6.28 -5.81 -0.46
CA LEU A 19 5.46 -6.71 -1.27
C LEU A 19 5.68 -6.51 -2.78
N VAL A 20 5.99 -5.28 -3.22
CA VAL A 20 6.41 -5.01 -4.61
C VAL A 20 7.73 -5.71 -4.91
N VAL A 21 8.72 -5.60 -4.00
CA VAL A 21 10.02 -6.27 -4.16
C VAL A 21 9.86 -7.78 -4.23
N GLN A 22 9.01 -8.36 -3.39
CA GLN A 22 8.68 -9.79 -3.45
C GLN A 22 8.03 -10.16 -4.78
N ALA A 23 7.04 -9.39 -5.25
CA ALA A 23 6.38 -9.65 -6.52
C ALA A 23 7.36 -9.60 -7.70
N LEU A 24 8.28 -8.61 -7.72
CA LEU A 24 9.32 -8.53 -8.75
C LEU A 24 10.26 -9.74 -8.71
N ALA A 25 10.71 -10.14 -7.51
CA ALA A 25 11.59 -11.29 -7.33
C ALA A 25 10.92 -12.61 -7.77
N GLU A 26 9.63 -12.80 -7.49
CA GLU A 26 8.85 -13.95 -7.93
C GLU A 26 8.76 -14.06 -9.45
N GLN A 27 8.73 -12.92 -10.16
CA GLN A 27 8.75 -12.84 -11.62
C GLN A 27 10.18 -12.92 -12.21
N GLY A 28 11.21 -13.05 -11.37
CA GLY A 28 12.61 -13.03 -11.81
C GLY A 28 13.07 -11.67 -12.34
N LEU A 29 12.37 -10.59 -11.96
CA LEU A 29 12.68 -9.22 -12.36
C LEU A 29 13.67 -8.57 -11.39
N PRO A 30 14.51 -7.62 -11.86
CA PRO A 30 15.32 -6.81 -10.98
C PRO A 30 14.44 -6.02 -10.01
N ALA A 31 14.70 -6.16 -8.71
CA ALA A 31 13.98 -5.45 -7.66
C ALA A 31 14.95 -4.53 -6.90
N PRO A 32 14.66 -3.23 -6.74
CA PRO A 32 15.37 -2.38 -5.79
C PRO A 32 15.16 -2.88 -4.36
N ASP A 33 15.92 -2.36 -3.40
CA ASP A 33 15.62 -2.60 -1.98
C ASP A 33 14.33 -1.86 -1.57
N ALA A 34 13.56 -2.42 -0.64
CA ALA A 34 12.31 -1.81 -0.19
C ALA A 34 12.55 -0.46 0.53
N GLY A 35 13.63 -0.36 1.31
CA GLY A 35 14.05 0.89 1.92
C GLY A 35 14.49 1.92 0.88
N GLU A 36 15.12 1.49 -0.22
CA GLU A 36 15.46 2.34 -1.36
C GLU A 36 14.21 2.87 -2.07
N LEU A 37 13.21 2.02 -2.33
CA LEU A 37 11.92 2.42 -2.91
C LEU A 37 11.20 3.49 -2.08
N VAL A 38 11.24 3.39 -0.74
CA VAL A 38 10.61 4.36 0.15
C VAL A 38 11.45 5.63 0.31
N GLY A 39 12.77 5.47 0.42
CA GLY A 39 13.72 6.55 0.69
C GLY A 39 14.00 7.46 -0.51
N ASN A 40 13.80 6.96 -1.74
CA ASN A 40 13.97 7.72 -2.97
C ASN A 40 12.63 8.22 -3.50
N THR A 41 12.42 9.55 -3.53
CA THR A 41 11.16 10.16 -3.99
C THR A 41 10.80 9.80 -5.43
N GLU A 42 11.79 9.69 -6.33
CA GLU A 42 11.53 9.34 -7.72
C GLU A 42 11.06 7.89 -7.85
N LEU A 43 11.71 6.96 -7.14
CA LEU A 43 11.30 5.55 -7.12
C LEU A 43 9.96 5.35 -6.43
N ARG A 44 9.70 6.09 -5.35
CA ARG A 44 8.44 6.05 -4.60
C ARG A 44 7.24 6.48 -5.44
N SER A 45 7.45 7.38 -6.41
CA SER A 45 6.45 7.87 -7.37
C SER A 45 6.50 7.18 -8.73
N LEU A 46 7.41 6.22 -8.93
CA LEU A 46 7.53 5.47 -10.17
C LEU A 46 6.30 4.58 -10.37
N ASP A 47 5.75 4.63 -11.58
CA ASP A 47 4.67 3.74 -11.98
C ASP A 47 5.18 2.29 -12.00
N LEU A 48 4.59 1.42 -11.17
CA LEU A 48 4.95 0.01 -11.03
C LEU A 48 4.79 -0.78 -12.34
N ALA A 49 3.96 -0.30 -13.28
CA ALA A 49 3.88 -0.89 -14.61
C ALA A 49 5.19 -0.79 -15.40
N LEU A 50 6.03 0.20 -15.10
CA LEU A 50 7.35 0.36 -15.72
C LEU A 50 8.38 -0.63 -15.19
N LEU A 51 8.06 -1.33 -14.09
CA LEU A 51 8.92 -2.35 -13.49
C LEU A 51 8.68 -3.75 -14.06
N GLY A 52 7.76 -3.90 -15.02
CA GLY A 52 7.48 -5.16 -15.71
C GLY A 52 6.39 -6.02 -15.06
N LEU A 53 5.77 -5.55 -13.98
CA LEU A 53 4.60 -6.21 -13.39
C LEU A 53 3.38 -6.08 -14.31
N SER A 54 2.66 -7.19 -14.50
CA SER A 54 1.41 -7.22 -15.26
C SER A 54 0.21 -6.83 -14.40
N SER A 55 -0.96 -6.65 -15.03
CA SER A 55 -2.21 -6.41 -14.31
C SER A 55 -2.59 -7.54 -13.36
N LEU A 56 -2.24 -8.80 -13.69
CA LEU A 56 -2.51 -9.93 -12.81
C LEU A 56 -1.62 -9.89 -11.55
N ASP A 57 -0.38 -9.44 -11.71
CA ASP A 57 0.54 -9.26 -10.57
C ASP A 57 0.03 -8.15 -9.65
N TRP A 58 -0.56 -7.08 -10.19
CA TRP A 58 -1.16 -6.02 -9.36
C TRP A 58 -2.38 -6.52 -8.59
N ILE A 59 -3.22 -7.35 -9.19
CA ILE A 59 -4.37 -7.96 -8.50
C ILE A 59 -3.87 -8.88 -7.37
N ALA A 60 -2.86 -9.70 -7.62
CA ALA A 60 -2.25 -10.55 -6.60
C ALA A 60 -1.61 -9.71 -5.47
N LEU A 61 -0.93 -8.62 -5.81
CA LEU A 61 -0.32 -7.70 -4.86
C LEU A 61 -1.38 -7.02 -3.98
N ALA A 62 -2.49 -6.56 -4.57
CA ALA A 62 -3.60 -5.97 -3.82
C ALA A 62 -4.16 -6.97 -2.81
N SER A 63 -4.45 -8.20 -3.23
CA SER A 63 -4.92 -9.26 -2.33
C SER A 63 -3.96 -9.51 -1.17
N ARG A 64 -2.65 -9.57 -1.42
CA ARG A 64 -1.64 -9.76 -0.35
C ARG A 64 -1.61 -8.59 0.63
N ILE A 65 -1.77 -7.37 0.14
CA ILE A 65 -1.84 -6.18 0.98
C ILE A 65 -3.09 -6.20 1.85
N GLU A 66 -4.24 -6.51 1.26
CA GLU A 66 -5.53 -6.62 1.96
C GLU A 66 -5.48 -7.68 3.05
N ASP A 67 -4.90 -8.85 2.76
CA ASP A 67 -4.64 -9.90 3.75
C ASP A 67 -3.73 -9.40 4.89
N ALA A 68 -2.69 -8.64 4.56
CA ALA A 68 -1.76 -8.09 5.57
C ALA A 68 -2.37 -7.00 6.45
N ILE A 69 -3.36 -6.26 5.96
CA ILE A 69 -3.99 -5.14 6.71
C ILE A 69 -5.39 -5.48 7.25
N GLY A 70 -5.98 -6.59 6.82
CA GLY A 70 -7.30 -7.06 7.21
C GLY A 70 -8.45 -6.17 6.76
N THR A 71 -8.27 -5.43 5.66
CA THR A 71 -9.29 -4.53 5.07
C THR A 71 -8.98 -4.29 3.59
N GLU A 72 -10.02 -4.02 2.80
CA GLU A 72 -9.95 -3.80 1.36
C GLU A 72 -9.31 -2.45 1.02
N ILE A 73 -8.51 -2.39 -0.05
CA ILE A 73 -7.94 -1.14 -0.56
C ILE A 73 -8.74 -0.62 -1.76
N PRO A 74 -8.85 0.71 -1.97
CA PRO A 74 -9.59 1.24 -3.11
C PRO A 74 -9.00 0.85 -4.48
N ASP A 75 -9.83 0.34 -5.40
CA ASP A 75 -9.48 -0.07 -6.77
C ASP A 75 -8.68 0.95 -7.59
N ARG A 76 -8.78 2.24 -7.25
CA ARG A 76 -8.08 3.32 -7.97
C ARG A 76 -6.56 3.08 -8.09
N VAL A 77 -5.96 2.35 -7.15
CA VAL A 77 -4.51 2.04 -7.17
C VAL A 77 -4.11 1.03 -8.24
N LEU A 78 -5.08 0.26 -8.75
CA LEU A 78 -4.90 -0.71 -9.84
C LEU A 78 -5.04 -0.04 -11.22
N VAL A 79 -5.87 1.01 -11.31
CA VAL A 79 -6.33 1.56 -12.60
C VAL A 79 -5.64 2.89 -12.94
N ARG A 80 -5.43 3.77 -11.96
CA ARG A 80 -4.89 5.11 -12.19
C ARG A 80 -3.37 5.09 -12.17
N ALA A 81 -2.73 5.48 -13.26
CA ALA A 81 -1.28 5.50 -13.38
C ALA A 81 -0.63 6.36 -12.27
N GLU A 82 -1.26 7.47 -11.89
CA GLU A 82 -0.78 8.36 -10.83
C GLU A 82 -0.85 7.72 -9.45
N SER A 83 -1.71 6.72 -9.27
CA SER A 83 -1.87 5.98 -8.02
C SER A 83 -1.19 4.61 -8.05
N ARG A 84 -0.64 4.19 -9.19
CA ARG A 84 0.04 2.89 -9.38
C ARG A 84 1.53 2.99 -9.06
N CYS A 85 1.83 3.57 -7.91
CA CYS A 85 3.18 3.75 -7.39
C CYS A 85 3.17 3.45 -5.87
N VAL A 86 4.36 3.29 -5.27
CA VAL A 86 4.47 2.99 -3.84
C VAL A 86 3.78 4.04 -2.98
N ALA A 87 3.94 5.34 -3.29
CA ALA A 87 3.24 6.41 -2.58
C ALA A 87 1.71 6.30 -2.68
N GLY A 88 1.18 6.02 -3.88
CA GLY A 88 -0.26 5.94 -4.12
C GLY A 88 -0.90 4.74 -3.40
N TRP A 89 -0.22 3.60 -3.44
CA TRP A 89 -0.64 2.40 -2.71
C TRP A 89 -0.51 2.58 -1.19
N GLY A 90 0.58 3.18 -0.72
CA GLY A 90 0.78 3.46 0.70
C GLY A 90 -0.27 4.42 1.27
N GLU A 91 -0.68 5.43 0.50
CA GLU A 91 -1.82 6.28 0.86
C GLU A 91 -3.14 5.50 0.92
N ALA A 92 -3.39 4.63 -0.04
CA ALA A 92 -4.59 3.80 -0.07
C ALA A 92 -4.67 2.85 1.13
N VAL A 93 -3.55 2.22 1.49
CA VAL A 93 -3.42 1.37 2.68
C VAL A 93 -3.65 2.17 3.96
N PHE A 94 -3.06 3.36 4.07
CA PHE A 94 -3.27 4.23 5.22
C PHE A 94 -4.74 4.65 5.37
N ALA A 95 -5.38 5.01 4.26
CA ALA A 95 -6.79 5.38 4.23
C ALA A 95 -7.70 4.22 4.64
N ALA A 96 -7.46 3.01 4.10
CA ALA A 96 -8.21 1.81 4.43
C ALA A 96 -8.10 1.45 5.92
N ARG A 97 -6.88 1.46 6.47
CA ARG A 97 -6.65 1.21 7.90
C ARG A 97 -7.38 2.22 8.79
N THR A 98 -7.33 3.50 8.42
CA THR A 98 -7.98 4.57 9.20
C THR A 98 -9.50 4.46 9.14
N ALA A 99 -10.07 4.14 7.98
CA ALA A 99 -11.51 3.93 7.82
C ALA A 99 -11.99 2.74 8.68
N HIS A 100 -11.30 1.61 8.59
CA HIS A 100 -11.62 0.40 9.36
C HIS A 100 -11.50 0.58 10.89
N GLU A 101 -10.50 1.34 11.36
CA GLU A 101 -10.36 1.73 12.77
C GLU A 101 -11.56 2.57 13.26
N ASN A 102 -12.02 3.51 12.44
CA ASN A 102 -13.15 4.37 12.76
C ASN A 102 -14.47 3.59 12.82
N GLU A 103 -14.69 2.64 11.91
CA GLU A 103 -15.86 1.77 11.90
C GLU A 103 -15.92 0.89 13.15
N LYS A 104 -14.80 0.26 13.54
CA LYS A 104 -14.73 -0.53 14.78
C LYS A 104 -15.01 0.30 16.04
N THR A 105 -14.57 1.55 16.05
CA THR A 105 -14.78 2.45 17.20
C THR A 105 -16.24 2.89 17.31
N HIS A 106 -16.93 3.12 16.19
CA HIS A 106 -18.36 3.49 16.18
C HIS A 106 -19.30 2.29 16.37
N GLY A 107 -18.95 1.11 15.86
CA GLY A 107 -19.74 -0.12 16.05
C GLY A 107 -19.79 -0.62 17.50
N ARG A 108 -18.80 -0.23 18.34
CA ARG A 108 -18.75 -0.65 19.75
C ARG A 108 -19.61 0.20 20.69
N LYS A 109 -20.13 1.35 20.24
CA LYS A 109 -20.96 2.26 21.06
C LYS A 109 -22.48 2.02 20.98
N GLY A 110 -22.93 1.02 20.22
CA GLY A 110 -24.35 0.80 19.93
C GLY A 110 -25.09 -0.25 20.78
N TRP A 111 -24.50 -0.78 21.86
CA TRP A 111 -25.07 -1.89 22.64
C TRP A 111 -24.99 -1.67 24.17
N GLU A 112 -25.16 -0.43 24.62
CA GLU A 112 -25.36 -0.11 26.04
C GLU A 112 -26.53 0.87 26.18
N GLU A 113 -27.75 0.42 25.87
CA GLU A 113 -29.01 1.00 26.35
C GLU A 113 -30.00 -0.11 26.71
#